data_AF-A0A1G8KTU7-F1
#
_entry.id   AF-A0A1G8KTU7-F1
#
_cell.length_a   1.000
_cell.length_b   1.000
_cell.length_c   1.000
_cell.angle_alpha   90.00
_cell.angle_beta   90.00
_cell.angle_gamma   90.00
#
_symmetry.space_group_name_H-M   'P 1'
#
loop_
_entity.id
_entity.type
_entity.pdbx_description
1 polymer ?
#
loop_
_entity_poly.entity_id
_entity_poly.type
_entity_poly.pdbx_seq_one_letter_code
_entity_poly.pdbx_strand_id
1 'polypeptide(L)'
;MKHLFTLLLLIPLLSFSQESFEKQLDSISTSEEATAFLKENKPTHGKLFTFNKEKHKTRLANDLFKLSKGGKKVTRTDFKKTFYKVVDKADVDYFKFNIIVFDAAKTSNEDAISKRSKVLAQYESGYRFKDLAKHNSVGPTAKMGGDTGWIKAGEMSEAFDNEALKEDHNLSEIFSVDDLENKTYYLVIKTENRTPIEEITVLKFTEDIE
;
A
#
# COMPACT_ATOMS: atom_id res chain seq x y z
N MET A 1 -43.14 -1.62 -69.74
CA MET A 1 -42.08 -0.88 -69.04
C MET A 1 -42.65 -0.38 -67.71
N LYS A 2 -42.32 -1.02 -66.59
CA LYS A 2 -42.64 -0.54 -65.24
C LYS A 2 -41.31 -0.30 -64.53
N HIS A 3 -40.95 0.96 -64.31
CA HIS A 3 -39.76 1.32 -63.56
C HIS A 3 -40.09 1.31 -62.07
N LEU A 4 -39.42 0.43 -61.33
CA LEU A 4 -39.44 0.38 -59.87
C LEU A 4 -38.42 1.42 -59.38
N PHE A 5 -38.87 2.51 -58.77
CA PHE A 5 -38.00 3.53 -58.20
C PHE A 5 -37.82 3.23 -56.71
N THR A 6 -36.70 2.59 -56.35
CA THR A 6 -36.37 2.28 -54.96
C THR A 6 -35.66 3.50 -54.36
N LEU A 7 -36.35 4.23 -53.49
CA LEU A 7 -35.82 5.37 -52.76
C LEU A 7 -34.89 4.86 -51.63
N LEU A 8 -33.59 5.07 -51.76
CA LEU A 8 -32.59 4.73 -50.74
C LEU A 8 -32.54 5.87 -49.70
N LEU A 9 -33.14 5.65 -48.53
CA LEU A 9 -33.00 6.54 -47.37
C LEU A 9 -31.60 6.36 -46.77
N LEU A 10 -30.72 7.34 -46.96
CA LEU A 10 -29.46 7.44 -46.22
C LEU A 10 -29.77 7.79 -44.75
N ILE A 11 -29.63 6.81 -43.87
CA ILE A 11 -29.56 7.04 -42.43
C ILE A 11 -28.13 7.53 -42.13
N PRO A 12 -27.94 8.72 -41.53
CA PRO A 12 -26.62 9.15 -41.10
C PRO A 12 -26.18 8.23 -39.95
N LEU A 13 -25.17 7.40 -40.22
CA LEU A 13 -24.43 6.71 -39.17
C LEU A 13 -23.74 7.80 -38.34
N LEU A 14 -24.27 8.07 -37.15
CA LEU A 14 -23.54 8.82 -36.13
C LEU A 14 -22.29 8.01 -35.78
N SER A 15 -21.16 8.38 -36.39
CA SER A 15 -19.86 7.88 -36.00
C SER A 15 -19.57 8.35 -34.58
N PHE A 16 -19.80 7.50 -33.59
CA PHE A 16 -19.20 7.69 -32.27
C PHE A 16 -17.69 7.60 -32.47
N SER A 17 -17.04 8.77 -32.52
CA SER A 17 -15.59 8.90 -32.41
C SER A 17 -15.13 8.08 -31.21
N GLN A 18 -14.24 7.13 -31.45
CA GLN A 18 -13.50 6.45 -30.40
C GLN A 18 -12.65 7.52 -29.70
N GLU A 19 -13.14 8.08 -28.59
CA GLU A 19 -12.32 8.92 -27.71
C GLU A 19 -11.03 8.17 -27.44
N SER A 20 -9.88 8.75 -27.82
CA SER A 20 -8.59 8.10 -27.61
C SER A 20 -8.48 7.72 -26.13
N PHE A 21 -8.04 6.49 -25.84
CA PHE A 21 -7.99 5.95 -24.48
C PHE A 21 -7.35 6.90 -23.45
N GLU A 22 -6.34 7.67 -23.89
CA GLU A 22 -5.71 8.72 -23.09
C GLU A 22 -6.70 9.79 -22.56
N LYS A 23 -7.73 10.16 -23.33
CA LYS A 23 -8.79 11.06 -22.89
C LYS A 23 -9.72 10.43 -21.86
N GLN A 24 -9.97 9.12 -21.96
CA GLN A 24 -10.73 8.39 -20.93
C GLN A 24 -9.96 8.35 -19.60
N LEU A 25 -8.63 8.23 -19.65
CA LEU A 25 -7.82 8.35 -18.44
C LEU A 25 -7.84 9.77 -17.86
N ASP A 26 -7.97 10.80 -18.70
CA ASP A 26 -7.98 12.18 -18.26
C ASP A 26 -9.21 12.52 -17.41
N SER A 27 -10.36 11.86 -17.62
CA SER A 27 -11.57 12.06 -16.82
C SER A 27 -11.52 11.44 -15.42
N ILE A 28 -10.63 10.46 -15.17
CA ILE A 28 -10.51 9.76 -13.89
C ILE A 28 -9.81 10.66 -12.87
N SER A 29 -10.54 11.14 -11.88
CA SER A 29 -10.05 12.11 -10.89
C SER A 29 -9.97 11.54 -9.47
N THR A 30 -10.58 10.37 -9.23
CA THR A 30 -10.65 9.74 -7.90
C THR A 30 -10.18 8.28 -7.91
N SER A 31 -9.86 7.77 -6.72
CA SER A 31 -9.49 6.35 -6.54
C SER A 31 -10.68 5.43 -6.81
N GLU A 32 -11.89 5.87 -6.52
CA GLU A 32 -13.15 5.16 -6.76
C GLU A 32 -13.42 5.04 -8.27
N GLU A 33 -13.29 6.14 -9.01
CA GLU A 33 -13.40 6.16 -10.48
C GLU A 33 -12.32 5.28 -11.12
N ALA A 34 -11.09 5.34 -10.62
CA ALA A 34 -10.02 4.49 -11.11
C ALA A 34 -10.32 3.01 -10.86
N THR A 35 -10.89 2.68 -9.70
CA THR A 35 -11.30 1.31 -9.36
C THR A 35 -12.44 0.82 -10.26
N ALA A 36 -13.45 1.66 -10.49
CA ALA A 36 -14.56 1.37 -11.40
C ALA A 36 -14.04 1.15 -12.84
N PHE A 37 -13.17 2.05 -13.30
CA PHE A 37 -12.53 1.96 -14.61
C PHE A 37 -11.76 0.64 -14.81
N LEU A 38 -10.98 0.21 -13.81
CA LEU A 38 -10.24 -1.06 -13.86
C LEU A 38 -11.16 -2.29 -13.89
N LYS A 39 -12.32 -2.21 -13.25
CA LYS A 39 -13.33 -3.29 -13.26
C LYS A 39 -13.99 -3.44 -14.63
N GLU A 40 -14.30 -2.32 -15.29
CA GLU A 40 -14.97 -2.30 -16.60
C GLU A 40 -14.03 -2.68 -17.75
N ASN A 41 -12.76 -2.23 -17.69
CA ASN A 41 -11.83 -2.34 -18.82
C ASN A 41 -10.95 -3.60 -18.82
N LYS A 42 -11.27 -4.59 -17.99
CA LYS A 42 -10.56 -5.87 -17.79
C LYS A 42 -9.07 -5.66 -17.37
N PRO A 43 -8.67 -6.12 -16.17
CA PRO A 43 -7.43 -5.72 -15.51
C PRO A 43 -6.11 -6.23 -16.13
N THR A 44 -6.11 -6.81 -17.33
CA THR A 44 -4.88 -7.34 -17.95
C THR A 44 -3.81 -6.26 -18.16
N HIS A 45 -4.22 -4.99 -18.17
CA HIS A 45 -3.38 -3.86 -18.53
C HIS A 45 -3.33 -2.74 -17.49
N GLY A 46 -4.17 -2.78 -16.44
CA GLY A 46 -4.28 -1.69 -15.47
C GLY A 46 -4.22 -2.14 -14.01
N LYS A 47 -3.60 -1.32 -13.15
CA LYS A 47 -3.53 -1.55 -11.70
C LYS A 47 -3.35 -0.22 -10.94
N LEU A 48 -3.99 -0.11 -9.78
CA LEU A 48 -3.70 0.93 -8.80
C LEU A 48 -2.47 0.56 -7.96
N PHE A 49 -1.58 1.54 -7.80
CA PHE A 49 -0.38 1.44 -6.97
C PHE A 49 -0.37 2.56 -5.96
N THR A 50 -0.03 2.22 -4.71
CA THR A 50 0.25 3.19 -3.67
C THR A 50 1.76 3.35 -3.55
N PHE A 51 2.25 4.56 -3.70
CA PHE A 51 3.64 4.90 -3.48
C PHE A 51 3.75 5.74 -2.22
N ASN A 52 4.44 5.22 -1.22
CA ASN A 52 4.94 5.97 -0.07
C ASN A 52 6.33 6.56 -0.39
N LYS A 53 6.54 7.85 -0.12
CA LYS A 53 7.78 8.59 -0.47
C LYS A 53 9.03 8.08 0.22
N GLU A 54 8.91 7.51 1.41
CA GLU A 54 10.04 6.89 2.12
C GLU A 54 10.36 5.48 1.63
N LYS A 55 9.34 4.69 1.27
CA LYS A 55 9.53 3.33 0.76
C LYS A 55 9.98 3.28 -0.70
N HIS A 56 9.58 4.24 -1.54
CA HIS A 56 9.77 4.18 -3.00
C HIS A 56 10.68 5.31 -3.52
N LYS A 57 11.97 5.01 -3.69
CA LYS A 57 12.99 5.98 -4.14
C LYS A 57 13.44 5.79 -5.60
N THR A 58 12.68 5.04 -6.41
CA THR A 58 13.03 4.81 -7.82
C THR A 58 12.88 6.09 -8.64
N ARG A 59 13.57 6.19 -9.79
CA ARG A 59 13.43 7.34 -10.71
C ARG A 59 11.97 7.58 -11.10
N LEU A 60 11.22 6.52 -11.38
CA LEU A 60 9.79 6.60 -11.69
C LEU A 60 9.01 7.18 -10.50
N ALA A 61 9.18 6.64 -9.29
CA ALA A 61 8.49 7.14 -8.11
C ALA A 61 8.80 8.62 -7.86
N ASN A 62 10.08 9.01 -7.92
CA ASN A 62 10.51 10.41 -7.76
C ASN A 62 9.87 11.34 -8.80
N ASP A 63 9.72 10.88 -10.05
CA ASP A 63 9.03 11.65 -11.08
C ASP A 63 7.52 11.75 -10.81
N LEU A 64 6.90 10.70 -10.30
CA LEU A 64 5.48 10.69 -9.96
C LEU A 64 5.17 11.60 -8.75
N PHE A 65 6.02 11.63 -7.72
CA PHE A 65 5.85 12.55 -6.58
C PHE A 65 5.94 14.03 -6.97
N LYS A 66 6.63 14.38 -8.06
CA LYS A 66 6.66 15.76 -8.57
C LYS A 66 5.34 16.19 -9.23
N LEU A 67 4.49 15.24 -9.60
CA LEU A 67 3.20 15.54 -10.21
C LEU A 67 2.18 15.95 -9.14
N SER A 68 1.26 16.84 -9.52
CA SER A 68 0.04 17.09 -8.77
C SER A 68 -0.97 15.96 -8.98
N LYS A 69 -2.00 15.90 -8.12
CA LYS A 69 -3.20 15.10 -8.40
C LYS A 69 -3.75 15.44 -9.79
N GLY A 70 -4.15 14.41 -10.53
CA GLY A 70 -4.56 14.47 -11.93
C GLY A 70 -3.40 14.39 -12.95
N GLY A 71 -2.16 14.69 -12.52
CA GLY A 71 -0.98 14.68 -13.37
C GLY A 71 -0.65 13.28 -13.89
N LYS A 72 -0.09 13.22 -15.10
CA LYS A 72 0.25 11.97 -15.79
C LYS A 72 1.71 11.92 -16.24
N LYS A 73 2.30 10.73 -16.15
CA LYS A 73 3.57 10.38 -16.78
C LYS A 73 3.33 9.24 -17.75
N VAL A 74 3.92 9.32 -18.94
CA VAL A 74 3.85 8.26 -19.95
C VAL A 74 5.24 7.71 -20.17
N THR A 75 5.36 6.39 -20.23
CA THR A 75 6.58 5.70 -20.66
C THR A 75 6.28 4.88 -21.88
N ARG A 76 7.18 4.88 -22.87
CA ARG A 76 7.01 4.18 -24.13
C ARG A 76 8.19 3.24 -24.35
N THR A 77 7.91 2.02 -24.77
CA THR A 77 8.86 1.09 -25.39
C THR A 77 8.43 0.86 -26.83
N ASP A 78 9.16 0.04 -27.58
CA ASP A 78 8.81 -0.29 -28.97
C ASP A 78 7.46 -1.02 -29.08
N PHE A 79 7.06 -1.74 -28.03
CA PHE A 79 5.86 -2.59 -28.02
C PHE A 79 4.75 -2.08 -27.12
N LYS A 80 5.04 -1.21 -26.15
CA LYS A 80 4.08 -0.84 -25.11
C LYS A 80 4.12 0.65 -24.77
N LYS A 81 2.94 1.22 -24.53
CA LYS A 81 2.77 2.56 -23.94
C LYS A 81 2.12 2.40 -22.57
N THR A 82 2.80 2.85 -21.53
CA THR A 82 2.30 2.82 -20.15
C THR A 82 2.03 4.21 -19.63
N PHE A 83 0.81 4.43 -19.16
CA PHE A 83 0.36 5.63 -18.48
C PHE A 83 0.42 5.42 -16.97
N TYR A 84 0.85 6.45 -16.26
CA TYR A 84 0.83 6.55 -14.81
C TYR A 84 0.13 7.86 -14.46
N LYS A 85 -1.08 7.78 -13.92
CA LYS A 85 -1.86 8.95 -13.51
C LYS A 85 -1.93 9.00 -11.99
N VAL A 86 -1.53 10.11 -11.39
CA VAL A 86 -1.70 10.35 -9.95
C VAL A 86 -3.17 10.67 -9.71
N VAL A 87 -3.90 9.71 -9.14
CA VAL A 87 -5.35 9.86 -8.84
C VAL A 87 -5.57 10.36 -7.42
N ASP A 88 -4.59 10.18 -6.53
CA ASP A 88 -4.63 10.78 -5.21
C ASP A 88 -3.23 11.12 -4.69
N LYS A 89 -3.18 12.11 -3.79
CA LYS A 89 -1.95 12.63 -3.20
C LYS A 89 -2.25 13.28 -1.86
N ALA A 90 -1.66 12.77 -0.80
CA ALA A 90 -1.86 13.26 0.57
C ALA A 90 -0.64 12.98 1.45
N ASP A 91 -0.51 13.71 2.55
CA ASP A 91 0.36 13.29 3.65
C ASP A 91 -0.41 12.33 4.55
N VAL A 92 0.16 11.14 4.75
CA VAL A 92 -0.44 10.08 5.57
C VAL A 92 0.47 9.85 6.77
N ASP A 93 -0.11 9.65 7.95
CA ASP A 93 0.66 9.36 9.14
C ASP A 93 1.26 7.96 9.10
N TYR A 94 2.57 7.91 9.26
CA TYR A 94 3.34 6.69 9.35
C TYR A 94 4.10 6.63 10.67
N PHE A 95 4.36 5.39 11.07
CA PHE A 95 5.03 5.02 12.31
C PHE A 95 6.07 3.96 12.00
N LYS A 96 7.09 3.84 12.85
CA LYS A 96 8.14 2.85 12.67
C LYS A 96 8.46 2.18 13.99
N PHE A 97 8.46 0.85 14.02
CA PHE A 97 8.70 0.07 15.22
C PHE A 97 9.76 -1.00 15.00
N ASN A 98 10.35 -1.45 16.10
CA ASN A 98 10.94 -2.78 16.18
C ASN A 98 10.01 -3.67 17.00
N ILE A 99 9.71 -4.87 16.51
CA ILE A 99 8.79 -5.80 17.17
C ILE A 99 9.39 -7.21 17.38
N ILE A 100 9.00 -7.85 18.48
CA ILE A 100 9.16 -9.30 18.70
C ILE A 100 7.76 -9.89 18.82
N VAL A 101 7.44 -10.84 17.95
CA VAL A 101 6.12 -11.46 17.85
C VAL A 101 6.14 -12.82 18.55
N PHE A 102 5.12 -13.10 19.35
CA PHE A 102 4.87 -14.37 20.03
C PHE A 102 3.48 -14.88 19.64
N ASP A 103 3.43 -16.06 19.02
CA ASP A 103 2.19 -16.70 18.55
C ASP A 103 1.69 -17.73 19.58
N ALA A 104 0.48 -17.51 20.10
CA ALA A 104 -0.21 -18.44 20.99
C ALA A 104 -1.16 -19.41 20.25
N ALA A 105 -1.41 -19.24 18.94
CA ALA A 105 -2.29 -20.12 18.18
C ALA A 105 -1.79 -21.58 18.12
N LYS A 106 -0.47 -21.78 18.16
CA LYS A 106 0.17 -23.11 18.19
C LYS A 106 0.50 -23.60 19.61
N THR A 107 0.29 -22.78 20.63
CA THR A 107 0.60 -23.10 22.03
C THR A 107 -0.56 -22.65 22.93
N SER A 108 -0.30 -21.85 23.96
CA SER A 108 -1.30 -21.22 24.82
C SER A 108 -0.96 -19.74 25.05
N ASN A 109 -1.94 -18.98 25.56
CA ASN A 109 -1.73 -17.58 25.93
C ASN A 109 -0.67 -17.48 27.04
N GLU A 110 -0.74 -18.37 28.02
CA GLU A 110 0.19 -18.43 29.14
C GLU A 110 1.63 -18.69 28.68
N ASP A 111 1.81 -19.58 27.70
CA ASP A 111 3.11 -19.88 27.12
C ASP A 111 3.69 -18.70 26.34
N ALA A 112 2.87 -18.03 25.53
CA ALA A 112 3.30 -16.85 24.78
C ALA A 112 3.67 -15.68 25.71
N ILE A 113 2.86 -15.42 26.74
CA ILE A 113 3.13 -14.40 27.76
C ILE A 113 4.40 -14.76 28.54
N SER A 114 4.57 -16.03 28.94
CA SER A 114 5.77 -16.49 29.64
C SER A 114 7.04 -16.32 28.79
N LYS A 115 6.99 -16.66 27.49
CA LYS A 115 8.09 -16.42 26.55
C LYS A 115 8.38 -14.92 26.42
N ARG A 116 7.35 -14.10 26.26
CA ARG A 116 7.49 -12.64 26.21
C ARG A 116 8.20 -12.09 27.43
N SER A 117 7.76 -12.46 28.64
CA SER A 117 8.36 -12.00 29.89
C SER A 117 9.83 -12.42 30.02
N LYS A 118 10.19 -13.63 29.56
CA LYS A 118 11.59 -14.07 29.52
C LYS A 118 12.43 -13.21 28.57
N VAL A 119 11.91 -12.89 27.39
CA VAL A 119 12.62 -12.05 26.41
C VAL A 119 12.73 -10.60 26.91
N LEU A 120 11.69 -10.08 27.58
CA LEU A 120 11.75 -8.76 28.22
C LEU A 120 12.83 -8.71 29.29
N ALA A 121 12.90 -9.70 30.18
CA ALA A 121 13.95 -9.79 31.20
C ALA A 121 15.37 -9.86 30.58
N GLN A 122 15.52 -10.56 29.45
CA GLN A 122 16.78 -10.55 28.69
C GLN A 122 17.10 -9.14 28.15
N TYR A 123 16.12 -8.43 27.58
CA TYR A 123 16.32 -7.06 27.12
C TYR A 123 16.77 -6.14 28.28
N GLU A 124 16.09 -6.22 29.42
CA GLU A 124 16.41 -5.45 30.64
C GLU A 124 17.81 -5.78 31.19
N SER A 125 18.29 -7.00 30.99
CA SER A 125 19.68 -7.40 31.33
C SER A 125 20.75 -6.90 30.33
N GLY A 126 20.36 -6.15 29.31
CA GLY A 126 21.27 -5.48 28.36
C GLY A 126 21.42 -6.16 27.00
N TYR A 127 20.64 -7.21 26.69
CA TYR A 127 20.66 -7.81 25.36
C TYR A 127 20.03 -6.87 24.33
N ARG A 128 20.62 -6.80 23.13
CA ARG A 128 20.11 -5.92 22.07
C ARG A 128 18.78 -6.45 21.55
N PHE A 129 17.77 -5.59 21.48
CA PHE A 129 16.43 -5.94 20.96
C PHE A 129 16.49 -6.64 19.60
N LYS A 130 17.33 -6.15 18.67
CA LYS A 130 17.46 -6.76 17.33
C LYS A 130 17.92 -8.22 17.35
N ASP A 131 18.76 -8.59 18.32
CA ASP A 131 19.25 -9.97 18.43
C ASP A 131 18.15 -10.84 19.06
N LEU A 132 17.49 -10.33 20.10
CA LEU A 132 16.33 -10.99 20.70
C LEU A 132 15.21 -11.23 19.67
N ALA A 133 14.93 -10.25 18.81
CA ALA A 133 13.97 -10.38 17.72
C ALA A 133 14.36 -11.49 16.74
N LYS A 134 15.63 -11.55 16.32
CA LYS A 134 16.13 -12.61 15.42
C LYS A 134 16.01 -14.02 16.01
N HIS A 135 16.19 -14.15 17.32
CA HIS A 135 16.19 -15.45 18.00
C HIS A 135 14.81 -15.91 18.45
N ASN A 136 13.93 -14.99 18.84
CA ASN A 136 12.68 -15.33 19.53
C ASN A 136 11.42 -14.97 18.74
N SER A 137 11.48 -14.01 17.81
CA SER A 137 10.28 -13.57 17.08
C SER A 137 9.86 -14.63 16.06
N VAL A 138 8.56 -14.92 16.02
CA VAL A 138 7.96 -15.77 14.97
C VAL A 138 7.43 -14.96 13.78
N GLY A 139 7.53 -13.63 13.85
CA GLY A 139 7.02 -12.72 12.81
C GLY A 139 7.95 -12.59 11.61
N PRO A 140 7.46 -12.04 10.49
CA PRO A 140 8.23 -11.90 9.25
C PRO A 140 9.45 -10.97 9.38
N THR A 141 9.41 -10.02 10.31
CA THR A 141 10.50 -9.05 10.55
C THR A 141 11.63 -9.61 11.43
N ALA A 142 11.52 -10.85 11.93
CA ALA A 142 12.50 -11.45 12.83
C ALA A 142 13.93 -11.37 12.27
N LYS A 143 14.14 -11.76 11.01
CA LYS A 143 15.46 -11.71 10.35
C LYS A 143 16.02 -10.30 10.21
N MET A 144 15.15 -9.30 10.17
CA MET A 144 15.48 -7.87 10.11
C MET A 144 15.67 -7.24 11.51
N GLY A 145 15.69 -8.05 12.57
CA GLY A 145 15.81 -7.56 13.94
C GLY A 145 14.55 -6.91 14.47
N GLY A 146 13.40 -7.23 13.88
CA GLY A 146 12.09 -6.70 14.28
C GLY A 146 11.67 -5.43 13.57
N ASP A 147 12.51 -4.83 12.72
CA ASP A 147 12.18 -3.58 12.01
C ASP A 147 10.96 -3.76 11.10
N THR A 148 9.88 -3.02 11.39
CA THR A 148 8.64 -3.03 10.61
C THR A 148 8.75 -2.26 9.30
N GLY A 149 9.78 -1.42 9.15
CA GLY A 149 9.73 -0.29 8.24
C GLY A 149 8.63 0.68 8.62
N TRP A 150 8.38 1.65 7.76
CA TRP A 150 7.24 2.56 7.92
C TRP A 150 5.93 1.78 7.78
N ILE A 151 5.03 1.87 8.76
CA ILE A 151 3.68 1.32 8.69
C ILE A 151 2.66 2.41 9.01
N LYS A 152 1.43 2.26 8.49
CA LYS A 152 0.31 3.14 8.80
C LYS A 152 -0.83 2.34 9.43
N ALA A 153 -1.77 3.02 10.06
CA ALA A 153 -2.97 2.38 10.60
C ALA A 153 -3.67 1.52 9.53
N GLY A 154 -4.12 0.34 9.92
CA GLY A 154 -4.72 -0.69 9.07
C GLY A 154 -3.71 -1.63 8.39
N GLU A 155 -2.39 -1.40 8.51
CA GLU A 155 -1.38 -2.37 8.02
C GLU A 155 -1.10 -3.50 9.04
N MET A 156 -1.40 -3.28 10.33
CA MET A 156 -1.33 -4.28 11.40
C MET A 156 -2.75 -4.64 11.88
N SER A 157 -2.86 -5.47 12.92
CA SER A 157 -4.17 -5.77 13.51
C SER A 157 -4.73 -4.57 14.28
N GLU A 158 -6.05 -4.50 14.41
CA GLU A 158 -6.73 -3.43 15.14
C GLU A 158 -6.25 -3.32 16.59
N ALA A 159 -6.04 -4.47 17.26
CA ALA A 159 -5.48 -4.50 18.62
C ALA A 159 -4.07 -3.91 18.68
N PHE A 160 -3.24 -4.16 17.66
CA PHE A 160 -1.91 -3.57 17.59
C PHE A 160 -1.97 -2.07 17.37
N ASP A 161 -2.79 -1.62 16.42
CA ASP A 161 -2.90 -0.20 16.09
C ASP A 161 -3.43 0.61 17.27
N ASN A 162 -4.46 0.10 17.95
CA ASN A 162 -5.08 0.77 19.09
C ASN A 162 -4.14 0.98 20.26
N GLU A 163 -3.11 0.14 20.44
CA GLU A 163 -2.12 0.28 21.50
C GLU A 163 -0.84 0.97 21.04
N ALA A 164 -0.22 0.49 19.96
CA ALA A 164 1.11 0.93 19.55
C ALA A 164 1.12 2.32 18.89
N LEU A 165 0.00 2.77 18.32
CA LEU A 165 -0.09 4.09 17.67
C LEU A 165 -0.50 5.22 18.62
N LYS A 166 -0.69 4.93 19.91
CA LYS A 166 -0.96 5.95 20.93
C LYS A 166 0.24 6.90 21.07
N GLU A 167 -0.05 8.15 21.45
CA GLU A 167 0.96 9.21 21.61
C GLU A 167 1.71 9.14 22.95
N ASP A 168 1.29 8.29 23.88
CA ASP A 168 1.88 8.15 25.22
C ASP A 168 3.16 7.31 25.25
N HIS A 169 3.41 6.50 24.22
CA HIS A 169 4.66 5.73 24.09
C HIS A 169 5.84 6.60 23.65
N ASN A 170 6.89 6.64 24.46
CA ASN A 170 8.10 7.39 24.15
C ASN A 170 8.98 6.66 23.11
N LEU A 171 9.84 7.40 22.42
CA LEU A 171 10.85 6.81 21.55
C LEU A 171 11.80 5.93 22.37
N SER A 172 12.15 4.78 21.79
CA SER A 172 13.05 3.78 22.38
C SER A 172 12.55 3.12 23.67
N GLU A 173 11.33 3.43 24.12
CA GLU A 173 10.66 2.74 25.21
C GLU A 173 10.16 1.38 24.74
N ILE A 174 10.33 0.35 25.59
CA ILE A 174 9.79 -0.98 25.35
C ILE A 174 8.43 -1.12 26.03
N PHE A 175 7.44 -1.60 25.29
CA PHE A 175 6.11 -1.87 25.81
C PHE A 175 5.54 -3.15 25.22
N SER A 176 4.43 -3.61 25.78
CA SER A 176 3.75 -4.84 25.37
C SER A 176 2.43 -4.52 24.69
N VAL A 177 2.08 -5.32 23.69
CA VAL A 177 0.80 -5.26 22.99
C VAL A 177 0.20 -6.65 22.98
N ASP A 178 -1.09 -6.75 23.29
CA ASP A 178 -1.84 -8.01 23.35
C ASP A 178 -2.94 -8.00 22.27
N ASP A 179 -2.83 -8.89 21.30
CA ASP A 179 -3.85 -9.15 20.29
C ASP A 179 -4.52 -10.48 20.62
N LEU A 180 -5.54 -10.41 21.48
CA LEU A 180 -6.26 -11.59 21.97
C LEU A 180 -7.06 -12.29 20.87
N GLU A 181 -7.55 -11.54 19.89
CA GLU A 181 -8.33 -12.07 18.76
C GLU A 181 -7.45 -12.97 17.89
N ASN A 182 -6.28 -12.47 17.49
CA ASN A 182 -5.33 -13.23 16.68
C ASN A 182 -4.37 -14.09 17.51
N LYS A 183 -4.59 -14.18 18.84
CA LYS A 183 -3.71 -14.89 19.79
C LYS A 183 -2.24 -14.55 19.60
N THR A 184 -1.95 -13.28 19.39
CA THR A 184 -0.60 -12.78 19.11
C THR A 184 -0.20 -11.75 20.15
N TYR A 185 1.03 -11.85 20.63
CA TYR A 185 1.58 -10.97 21.65
C TYR A 185 2.84 -10.33 21.12
N TYR A 186 3.09 -9.08 21.51
CA TYR A 186 4.24 -8.32 21.02
C TYR A 186 5.05 -7.74 22.17
N LEU A 187 6.36 -7.65 21.96
CA LEU A 187 7.18 -6.57 22.52
C LEU A 187 7.44 -5.56 21.42
N VAL A 188 7.29 -4.29 21.72
CA VAL A 188 7.34 -3.20 20.75
C VAL A 188 8.28 -2.13 21.26
N ILE A 189 9.10 -1.58 20.36
CA ILE A 189 9.85 -0.34 20.58
C ILE A 189 9.47 0.62 19.47
N LYS A 190 8.99 1.81 19.84
CA LYS A 190 8.78 2.92 18.90
C LYS A 190 10.13 3.50 18.50
N THR A 191 10.42 3.49 17.20
CA THR A 191 11.72 3.94 16.66
C THR A 191 11.65 5.30 16.00
N GLU A 192 10.46 5.69 15.54
CA GLU A 192 10.19 7.01 14.97
C GLU A 192 8.86 7.54 15.52
N ASN A 193 8.76 8.86 15.64
CA ASN A 193 7.50 9.50 16.00
C ASN A 193 6.51 9.41 14.84
N ARG A 194 5.24 9.69 15.14
CA ARG A 194 4.21 9.91 14.11
C ARG A 194 4.76 10.91 13.09
N THR A 195 4.96 10.43 11.86
CA THR A 195 5.58 11.19 10.80
C THR A 195 4.62 11.25 9.62
N PRO A 196 4.13 12.44 9.24
CA PRO A 196 3.40 12.62 7.99
C PRO A 196 4.35 12.34 6.81
N ILE A 197 4.01 11.34 5.99
CA ILE A 197 4.77 10.99 4.78
C ILE A 197 3.86 11.13 3.57
N GLU A 198 4.36 11.84 2.57
CA GLU A 198 3.69 11.99 1.28
C GLU A 198 3.45 10.62 0.62
N GLU A 199 2.18 10.33 0.36
CA GLU A 199 1.68 9.15 -0.32
C GLU A 199 0.93 9.57 -1.59
N ILE A 200 1.16 8.84 -2.68
CA ILE A 200 0.39 8.99 -3.91
C ILE A 200 -0.26 7.67 -4.31
N THR A 201 -1.50 7.76 -4.77
CA THR A 201 -2.19 6.65 -5.45
C THR A 201 -2.10 6.89 -6.95
N VAL A 202 -1.62 5.88 -7.67
CA VAL A 202 -1.30 5.97 -9.09
C VAL A 202 -2.04 4.89 -9.85
N LEU A 203 -2.88 5.31 -10.80
CA LEU A 203 -3.42 4.43 -11.82
C LEU A 203 -2.36 4.19 -12.89
N LYS A 204 -1.86 2.96 -12.93
CA LYS A 204 -1.03 2.47 -14.03
C LYS A 204 -1.92 1.79 -15.05
N PHE A 205 -1.73 2.09 -16.33
CA PHE A 205 -2.33 1.36 -17.44
C PHE A 205 -1.33 1.16 -18.58
N THR A 206 -1.34 0.02 -19.27
CA THR A 206 -0.42 -0.30 -20.37
C THR A 206 -1.16 -0.81 -21.60
N GLU A 207 -1.00 -0.14 -22.73
CA GLU A 207 -1.48 -0.62 -24.03
C GLU A 207 -0.31 -1.13 -24.88
N ASP A 208 -0.59 -2.10 -25.75
CA ASP A 208 0.35 -2.49 -26.80
C ASP A 208 0.32 -1.44 -27.92
N ILE A 209 1.48 -1.21 -28.53
CA ILE A 209 1.63 -0.31 -29.67
C ILE A 209 1.60 -1.18 -30.92
N GLU A 210 0.59 -0.95 -31.75
CA GLU A 210 0.49 -1.53 -33.10
C GLU A 210 1.56 -0.97 -34.04
#